data_AF-A0A9D1SAY1-F1
#
_entry.id   AF-A0A9D1SAY1-F1
#
_cell.length_a   1.000
_cell.length_b   1.000
_cell.length_c   1.000
_cell.angle_alpha   90.00
_cell.angle_beta   90.00
_cell.angle_gamma   90.00
#
_symmetry.space_group_name_H-M   'P 1'
#
loop_
_entity.id
_entity.type
_entity.pdbx_description
1 polymer ?
#
loop_
_entity_poly.entity_id
_entity_poly.type
_entity_poly.pdbx_seq_one_letter_code
_entity_poly.pdbx_strand_id
1 'polypeptide(L)'
;MTADLKAMAKDVAQHRDEIIERMVNFSLTDTLLFRNPDAEDLIAEERQVWDPIVEWAKKNMDADFKTSESLEVPMENNASLPRLQVFLEKLSDKELAAFYQTGKITKSVLLAAALVKKQITADEAFRAAFLEEIWQADKWGHDAEADQRREVIRQELIDVEKFLAE
;
A
#
# COMPACT_ATOMS: atom_id res chain seq x y z
N MET A 1 5.07 16.25 10.27
CA MET A 1 4.28 15.07 9.86
C MET A 1 2.82 15.14 10.27
N THR A 2 2.45 15.07 11.55
CA THR A 2 1.02 15.07 11.96
C THR A 2 0.26 16.35 11.57
N ALA A 3 0.93 17.51 11.65
CA ALA A 3 0.35 18.77 11.15
C ALA A 3 0.14 18.75 9.63
N ASP A 4 1.03 18.09 8.89
CA ASP A 4 0.95 17.94 7.43
C ASP A 4 -0.18 16.99 7.04
N LEU A 5 -0.40 15.91 7.80
CA LEU A 5 -1.54 15.00 7.62
C LEU A 5 -2.89 15.69 7.90
N LYS A 6 -2.95 16.58 8.90
CA LYS A 6 -4.14 17.39 9.17
C LYS A 6 -4.40 18.42 8.06
N ALA A 7 -3.36 19.01 7.49
CA ALA A 7 -3.49 19.88 6.32
C ALA A 7 -3.94 19.07 5.10
N MET A 8 -3.36 17.89 4.88
CA MET A 8 -3.74 16.97 3.81
C MET A 8 -5.19 16.52 3.92
N ALA A 9 -5.70 16.24 5.12
CA ALA A 9 -7.12 15.91 5.30
C ALA A 9 -8.06 17.02 4.84
N LYS A 10 -7.67 18.30 5.01
CA LYS A 10 -8.45 19.44 4.50
C LYS A 10 -8.39 19.56 2.98
N ASP A 11 -7.22 19.33 2.41
CA ASP A 11 -7.01 19.31 0.95
C ASP A 11 -7.80 18.17 0.29
N VAL A 12 -7.68 16.96 0.86
CA VAL A 12 -8.42 15.77 0.46
C VAL A 12 -9.92 16.01 0.49
N ALA A 13 -10.45 16.68 1.53
CA ALA A 13 -11.87 17.00 1.62
C ALA A 13 -12.37 17.88 0.45
N GLN A 14 -11.50 18.71 -0.13
CA GLN A 14 -11.83 19.56 -1.28
C GLN A 14 -11.68 18.85 -2.63
N HIS A 15 -10.81 17.84 -2.69
CA HIS A 15 -10.42 17.13 -3.93
C HIS A 15 -10.71 15.62 -3.87
N ARG A 16 -11.74 15.21 -3.12
CA ARG A 16 -12.01 13.78 -2.83
C ARG A 16 -12.11 12.95 -4.10
N ASP A 17 -12.93 13.38 -5.05
CA ASP A 17 -13.23 12.60 -6.26
C ASP A 17 -11.96 12.41 -7.12
N GLU A 18 -11.16 13.48 -7.29
CA GLU A 18 -9.90 13.44 -8.03
C GLU A 18 -8.87 12.49 -7.38
N ILE A 19 -8.79 12.51 -6.05
CA ILE A 19 -7.88 11.63 -5.30
C ILE A 19 -8.34 10.18 -5.39
N ILE A 20 -9.64 9.93 -5.24
CA ILE A 20 -10.21 8.59 -5.36
C ILE A 20 -9.95 8.03 -6.77
N GLU A 21 -10.28 8.79 -7.81
CA GLU A 21 -10.04 8.38 -9.21
C GLU A 21 -8.56 8.05 -9.45
N ARG A 22 -7.66 8.93 -8.99
CA ARG A 22 -6.22 8.72 -9.10
C ARG A 22 -5.78 7.42 -8.44
N MET A 23 -6.24 7.17 -7.21
CA MET A 23 -5.84 5.98 -6.46
C MET A 23 -6.46 4.69 -7.03
N VAL A 24 -7.68 4.77 -7.56
CA VAL A 24 -8.32 3.66 -8.27
C VAL A 24 -7.50 3.29 -9.50
N ASN A 25 -7.15 4.26 -10.35
CA ASN A 25 -6.33 3.99 -11.54
C ASN A 25 -4.93 3.46 -11.19
N PHE A 26 -4.32 3.97 -10.11
CA PHE A 26 -3.03 3.49 -9.62
C PHE A 26 -3.06 2.02 -9.16
N SER A 27 -4.21 1.51 -8.71
CA SER A 27 -4.33 0.14 -8.18
C SER A 27 -3.98 -0.97 -9.17
N LEU A 28 -4.06 -0.71 -10.48
CA LEU A 28 -3.67 -1.68 -11.51
C LEU A 28 -2.17 -1.95 -11.53
N THR A 29 -1.38 -1.02 -11.02
CA THR A 29 0.08 -1.10 -10.93
C THR A 29 0.57 -1.19 -9.48
N ASP A 30 -0.29 -1.68 -8.57
CA ASP A 30 0.05 -1.85 -7.16
C ASP A 30 1.21 -2.84 -6.99
N THR A 31 2.24 -2.47 -6.22
CA THR A 31 3.44 -3.30 -6.00
C THR A 31 3.12 -4.74 -5.62
N LEU A 32 2.07 -4.99 -4.82
CA LEU A 32 1.73 -6.35 -4.36
C LEU A 32 1.21 -7.27 -5.47
N LEU A 33 0.88 -6.70 -6.64
CA LEU A 33 0.36 -7.45 -7.78
C LEU A 33 1.45 -7.94 -8.73
N PHE A 34 2.69 -7.49 -8.59
CA PHE A 34 3.79 -7.88 -9.48
C PHE A 34 4.84 -8.62 -8.66
N ARG A 35 5.03 -9.90 -8.96
CA ARG A 35 5.91 -10.81 -8.23
C ARG A 35 7.19 -11.06 -9.01
N ASN A 36 8.29 -11.24 -8.32
CA ASN A 36 9.57 -11.51 -8.96
C ASN A 36 9.74 -13.03 -9.23
N PRO A 37 9.66 -13.50 -10.49
CA PRO A 37 9.79 -14.93 -10.80
C PRO A 37 11.23 -15.46 -10.71
N ASP A 38 12.24 -14.58 -10.69
CA ASP A 38 13.64 -14.96 -10.92
C ASP A 38 14.35 -15.43 -9.63
N ALA A 39 13.68 -15.38 -8.47
CA ALA A 39 14.22 -15.82 -7.18
C ALA A 39 13.19 -16.64 -6.38
N GLU A 40 13.29 -17.98 -6.41
CA GLU A 40 12.35 -18.90 -5.75
C GLU A 40 12.21 -18.67 -4.23
N ASP A 41 13.29 -18.28 -3.54
CA ASP A 41 13.22 -17.96 -2.11
C ASP A 41 12.43 -16.66 -1.87
N LEU A 42 12.62 -15.66 -2.73
CA LEU A 42 11.93 -14.36 -2.63
C LEU A 42 10.44 -14.51 -2.94
N ILE A 43 10.06 -15.23 -4.00
CA ILE A 43 8.64 -15.42 -4.34
C ILE A 43 7.89 -16.17 -3.22
N ALA A 44 8.55 -17.07 -2.50
CA ALA A 44 7.96 -17.75 -1.35
C ALA A 44 7.71 -16.76 -0.18
N GLU A 45 8.62 -15.84 0.08
CA GLU A 45 8.46 -14.77 1.07
C GLU A 45 7.38 -13.75 0.65
N GLU A 46 7.40 -13.32 -0.62
CA GLU A 46 6.38 -12.43 -1.18
C GLU A 46 4.98 -13.04 -1.03
N ARG A 47 4.80 -14.33 -1.32
CA ARG A 47 3.51 -15.00 -1.13
C ARG A 47 3.10 -15.01 0.34
N GLN A 48 4.01 -15.33 1.25
CA GLN A 48 3.72 -15.34 2.69
C GLN A 48 3.30 -13.97 3.22
N VAL A 49 3.91 -12.88 2.73
CA VAL A 49 3.68 -11.53 3.24
C VAL A 49 2.52 -10.83 2.51
N TRP A 50 2.42 -10.97 1.18
CA TRP A 50 1.48 -10.19 0.37
C TRP A 50 0.15 -10.92 0.11
N ASP A 51 0.12 -12.24 -0.03
CA ASP A 51 -1.14 -12.97 -0.32
C ASP A 51 -2.21 -12.76 0.75
N PRO A 52 -1.90 -12.74 2.07
CA PRO A 52 -2.89 -12.43 3.09
C PRO A 52 -3.55 -11.06 2.91
N ILE A 53 -2.83 -10.08 2.35
CA ILE A 53 -3.29 -8.71 2.13
C ILE A 53 -4.18 -8.65 0.89
N VAL A 54 -3.79 -9.31 -0.20
CA VAL A 54 -4.60 -9.45 -1.42
C VAL A 54 -5.92 -10.17 -1.11
N GLU A 55 -5.86 -11.28 -0.36
CA GLU A 55 -7.04 -12.02 0.07
C GLU A 55 -7.93 -11.24 1.02
N TRP A 56 -7.33 -10.43 1.91
CA TRP A 56 -8.08 -9.52 2.75
C TRP A 56 -8.84 -8.47 1.93
N ALA A 57 -8.20 -7.89 0.91
CA ALA A 57 -8.84 -6.91 0.03
C ALA A 57 -10.02 -7.52 -0.73
N LYS A 58 -9.85 -8.74 -1.26
CA LYS A 58 -10.95 -9.49 -1.88
C LYS A 58 -12.14 -9.65 -0.94
N LYS A 59 -11.91 -10.05 0.32
CA LYS A 59 -12.98 -10.30 1.30
C LYS A 59 -13.66 -9.03 1.80
N ASN A 60 -12.91 -7.95 2.00
CA ASN A 60 -13.41 -6.75 2.69
C ASN A 60 -13.81 -5.61 1.74
N MET A 61 -13.32 -5.65 0.50
CA MET A 61 -13.57 -4.63 -0.51
C MET A 61 -14.35 -5.19 -1.71
N ASP A 62 -14.57 -6.51 -1.77
CA ASP A 62 -15.11 -7.22 -2.94
C ASP A 62 -14.25 -7.00 -4.21
N ALA A 63 -12.95 -6.74 -4.02
CA ALA A 63 -11.99 -6.43 -5.07
C ALA A 63 -11.02 -7.60 -5.27
N ASP A 64 -11.27 -8.43 -6.28
CA ASP A 64 -10.50 -9.65 -6.57
C ASP A 64 -9.32 -9.36 -7.51
N PHE A 65 -8.32 -8.63 -6.99
CA PHE A 65 -7.08 -8.37 -7.74
C PHE A 65 -6.27 -9.66 -7.96
N LYS A 66 -5.78 -9.83 -9.18
CA LYS A 66 -4.90 -10.90 -9.63
C LYS A 66 -3.46 -10.41 -9.64
N THR A 67 -2.57 -11.29 -9.21
CA THR A 67 -1.13 -11.10 -9.27
C THR A 67 -0.60 -11.54 -10.64
N SER A 68 0.54 -10.98 -11.03
CA SER A 68 1.29 -11.29 -12.23
C SER A 68 2.74 -11.61 -11.85
N GLU A 69 3.33 -12.57 -12.54
CA GLU A 69 4.77 -12.86 -12.51
C GLU A 69 5.48 -12.25 -13.74
N SER A 70 4.81 -11.32 -14.43
CA SER A 70 5.32 -10.56 -15.58
C SER A 70 5.08 -9.06 -15.39
N LEU A 71 5.60 -8.23 -16.29
CA LEU A 71 5.35 -6.79 -16.29
C LEU A 71 3.95 -6.41 -16.82
N GLU A 72 3.15 -7.38 -17.27
CA GLU A 72 1.82 -7.13 -17.82
C GLU A 72 0.78 -7.03 -16.69
N VAL A 73 -0.03 -5.98 -16.77
CA VAL A 73 -1.18 -5.77 -15.87
C VAL A 73 -2.28 -6.80 -16.23
N PRO A 74 -2.73 -7.64 -15.29
CA PRO A 74 -3.85 -8.54 -15.54
C PRO A 74 -5.13 -7.77 -15.88
N MET A 75 -5.71 -7.99 -17.07
CA MET A 75 -6.88 -7.25 -17.53
C MET A 75 -8.12 -7.49 -16.65
N GLU A 76 -8.20 -8.63 -15.96
CA GLU A 76 -9.24 -8.97 -15.01
C GLU A 76 -9.33 -7.97 -13.86
N ASN A 77 -8.22 -7.30 -13.52
CA ASN A 77 -8.17 -6.33 -12.42
C ASN A 77 -9.03 -5.08 -12.69
N ASN A 78 -9.40 -4.82 -13.95
CA ASN A 78 -10.35 -3.76 -14.28
C ASN A 78 -11.72 -3.95 -13.60
N ALA A 79 -12.13 -5.20 -13.33
CA ALA A 79 -13.37 -5.49 -12.62
C ALA A 79 -13.34 -5.06 -11.14
N SER A 80 -12.15 -4.92 -10.55
CA SER A 80 -11.94 -4.51 -9.15
C SER A 80 -11.95 -3.00 -8.95
N LEU A 81 -11.78 -2.19 -10.02
CA LEU A 81 -11.71 -0.73 -9.92
C LEU A 81 -12.97 -0.10 -9.32
N PRO A 82 -14.21 -0.43 -9.75
CA PRO A 82 -15.41 0.14 -9.15
C PRO A 82 -15.58 -0.27 -7.68
N ARG A 83 -15.05 -1.43 -7.29
CA ARG A 83 -15.13 -1.96 -5.92
C ARG A 83 -14.21 -1.20 -4.98
N LEU A 84 -12.98 -0.95 -5.42
CA LEU A 84 -12.06 -0.06 -4.74
C LEU A 84 -12.61 1.36 -4.62
N GLN A 85 -13.20 1.90 -5.69
CA GLN A 85 -13.84 3.23 -5.65
C GLN A 85 -14.91 3.31 -4.54
N VAL A 86 -15.84 2.35 -4.50
CA VAL A 86 -16.89 2.28 -3.47
C VAL A 86 -16.30 2.16 -2.06
N PHE A 87 -15.18 1.47 -1.90
CA PHE A 87 -14.48 1.40 -0.61
C PHE A 87 -13.91 2.76 -0.21
N LEU A 88 -13.25 3.47 -1.14
CA LEU A 88 -12.63 4.77 -0.87
C LEU A 88 -13.65 5.88 -0.61
N GLU A 89 -14.78 5.87 -1.31
CA GLU A 89 -15.88 6.82 -1.10
C GLU A 89 -16.44 6.75 0.33
N LYS A 90 -16.35 5.59 0.99
CA LYS A 90 -16.81 5.37 2.37
C LYS A 90 -15.80 5.82 3.43
N LEU A 91 -14.56 6.13 3.06
CA LEU A 91 -13.56 6.63 4.00
C LEU A 91 -13.89 8.06 4.40
N SER A 92 -13.76 8.38 5.68
CA SER A 92 -13.73 9.78 6.13
C SER A 92 -12.56 10.55 5.48
N ASP A 93 -12.60 11.88 5.48
CA ASP A 93 -11.48 12.70 4.96
C ASP A 93 -10.15 12.36 5.63
N LYS A 94 -10.21 12.05 6.93
CA LYS A 94 -9.08 11.62 7.74
C LYS A 94 -8.51 10.29 7.24
N GLU A 95 -9.37 9.29 7.08
CA GLU A 95 -8.98 7.97 6.57
C GLU A 95 -8.47 8.06 5.13
N LEU A 96 -9.09 8.86 4.27
CA LEU A 96 -8.68 9.03 2.88
C LEU A 96 -7.33 9.74 2.76
N ALA A 97 -7.03 10.71 3.64
CA ALA A 97 -5.71 11.32 3.71
C ALA A 97 -4.63 10.33 4.15
N ALA A 98 -4.91 9.55 5.19
CA ALA A 98 -4.01 8.48 5.64
C ALA A 98 -3.79 7.42 4.55
N PHE A 99 -4.86 7.02 3.86
CA PHE A 99 -4.83 6.11 2.73
C PHE A 99 -3.93 6.65 1.61
N TYR A 100 -4.15 7.90 1.19
CA TYR A 100 -3.40 8.54 0.12
C TYR A 100 -1.91 8.65 0.45
N GLN A 101 -1.57 9.09 1.66
CA GLN A 101 -0.17 9.18 2.08
C GLN A 101 0.48 7.79 2.15
N THR A 102 -0.20 6.80 2.73
CA THR A 102 0.31 5.42 2.80
C THR A 102 0.57 4.87 1.42
N GLY A 103 -0.41 4.96 0.51
CA GLY A 103 -0.27 4.43 -0.85
C GLY A 103 0.83 5.12 -1.66
N LYS A 104 1.10 6.41 -1.40
CA LYS A 104 2.25 7.11 -2.00
C LYS A 104 3.59 6.61 -1.49
N ILE A 105 3.69 6.34 -0.19
CA ILE A 105 4.92 5.85 0.45
C ILE A 105 5.20 4.42 0.00
N THR A 106 4.21 3.54 0.14
CA THR A 106 4.35 2.09 -0.08
C THR A 106 4.20 1.67 -1.54
N LYS A 107 3.72 2.57 -2.41
CA LYS A 107 3.29 2.26 -3.78
C LYS A 107 2.21 1.18 -3.84
N SER A 108 1.40 1.08 -2.79
CA SER A 108 0.34 0.08 -2.70
C SER A 108 -0.94 0.63 -2.09
N VAL A 109 -2.03 0.58 -2.85
CA VAL A 109 -3.39 0.83 -2.39
C VAL A 109 -3.88 -0.28 -1.46
N LEU A 110 -3.39 -1.51 -1.65
CA LEU A 110 -3.79 -2.65 -0.82
C LEU A 110 -3.20 -2.54 0.59
N LEU A 111 -1.92 -2.18 0.70
CA LEU A 111 -1.29 -1.87 2.00
C LEU A 111 -1.95 -0.65 2.66
N ALA A 112 -2.27 0.38 1.88
CA ALA A 112 -2.98 1.56 2.39
C ALA A 112 -4.37 1.22 2.94
N ALA A 113 -5.14 0.39 2.22
CA ALA A 113 -6.46 -0.06 2.67
C ALA A 113 -6.36 -0.87 3.96
N ALA A 114 -5.42 -1.82 4.02
CA ALA A 114 -5.21 -2.68 5.18
C ALA A 114 -4.78 -1.87 6.41
N LEU A 115 -3.86 -0.91 6.27
CA LEU A 115 -3.43 -0.04 7.37
C LEU A 115 -4.57 0.84 7.88
N VAL A 116 -5.31 1.50 6.98
CA VAL A 116 -6.43 2.38 7.36
C VAL A 116 -7.54 1.61 8.08
N LYS A 117 -7.77 0.35 7.70
CA LYS A 117 -8.72 -0.53 8.38
C LYS A 117 -8.12 -1.31 9.56
N LYS A 118 -6.90 -0.95 9.99
CA LYS A 118 -6.20 -1.52 11.14
C LYS A 118 -6.04 -3.05 11.05
N GLN A 119 -5.98 -3.58 9.83
CA GLN A 119 -5.72 -4.98 9.57
C GLN A 119 -4.24 -5.31 9.74
N ILE A 120 -3.38 -4.35 9.42
CA ILE A 120 -1.94 -4.41 9.60
C ILE A 120 -1.48 -3.14 10.33
N THR A 121 -0.34 -3.26 11.00
CA THR A 121 0.37 -2.15 11.64
C THR A 121 1.24 -1.39 10.63
N ALA A 122 1.70 -0.20 11.02
CA ALA A 122 2.68 0.55 10.22
C ALA A 122 3.96 -0.26 9.94
N ASP A 123 4.43 -1.03 10.92
CA ASP A 123 5.62 -1.89 10.80
C ASP A 123 5.41 -3.06 9.83
N GLU A 124 4.21 -3.63 9.79
CA GLU A 124 3.85 -4.67 8.82
C GLU A 124 3.70 -4.09 7.41
N ALA A 125 3.08 -2.91 7.28
CA ALA A 125 2.99 -2.21 5.99
C ALA A 125 4.37 -1.84 5.44
N PHE A 126 5.28 -1.36 6.29
CA PHE A 126 6.67 -1.07 5.92
C PHE A 126 7.39 -2.33 5.45
N ARG A 127 7.36 -3.41 6.25
CA ARG A 127 8.02 -4.67 5.89
C ARG A 127 7.48 -5.26 4.58
N ALA A 128 6.16 -5.18 4.36
CA ALA A 128 5.58 -5.63 3.11
C ALA A 128 6.00 -4.78 1.91
N ALA A 129 6.01 -3.45 2.04
CA ALA A 129 6.35 -2.54 0.95
C ALA A 129 7.82 -2.63 0.51
N PHE A 130 8.73 -2.86 1.45
CA PHE A 130 10.18 -2.89 1.21
C PHE A 130 10.76 -4.31 1.25
N LEU A 131 9.90 -5.33 1.15
CA LEU A 131 10.30 -6.74 1.29
C LEU A 131 11.46 -7.09 0.36
N GLU A 132 11.32 -6.81 -0.94
CA GLU A 132 12.36 -7.11 -1.93
C GLU A 132 13.66 -6.36 -1.65
N GLU A 133 13.58 -5.05 -1.36
CA GLU A 133 14.78 -4.23 -1.07
C GLU A 133 15.54 -4.74 0.16
N ILE A 134 14.81 -5.12 1.22
CA ILE A 134 15.39 -5.66 2.44
C ILE A 134 16.01 -7.02 2.16
N TRP A 135 15.31 -7.89 1.45
CA TRP A 135 15.82 -9.21 1.05
C TRP A 135 17.13 -9.10 0.24
N GLN A 136 17.18 -8.16 -0.70
CA GLN A 136 18.38 -7.89 -1.51
C GLN A 136 19.54 -7.36 -0.64
N ALA A 137 19.26 -6.45 0.29
CA ALA A 137 20.26 -5.93 1.23
C ALA A 137 20.81 -7.03 2.15
N ASP A 138 19.96 -7.92 2.65
CA ASP A 138 20.38 -9.05 3.49
C ASP A 138 21.28 -10.03 2.72
N LYS A 139 21.02 -10.23 1.42
CA LYS A 139 21.79 -11.14 0.56
C LYS A 139 23.11 -10.54 0.06
N TRP A 140 23.12 -9.25 -0.30
CA TRP A 140 24.24 -8.62 -1.01
C TRP A 140 24.95 -7.52 -0.22
N GLY A 141 24.49 -7.26 1.00
CA GLY A 141 25.06 -6.26 1.90
C GLY A 141 24.22 -4.99 1.97
N HIS A 142 24.25 -4.39 3.14
CA HIS A 142 23.52 -3.17 3.43
C HIS A 142 24.24 -1.92 2.93
N ASP A 143 23.45 -0.98 2.43
CA ASP A 143 23.86 0.39 2.14
C ASP A 143 23.30 1.32 3.22
N ALA A 144 24.17 2.05 3.92
CA ALA A 144 23.79 2.86 5.07
C ALA A 144 22.83 4.01 4.69
N GLU A 145 22.98 4.58 3.49
CA GLU A 145 22.06 5.62 3.02
C GLU A 145 20.68 5.03 2.71
N ALA A 146 20.61 3.85 2.10
CA ALA A 146 19.37 3.14 1.84
C ALA A 146 18.66 2.73 3.14
N ASP A 147 19.39 2.21 4.12
CA ASP A 147 18.85 1.88 5.45
C ASP A 147 18.29 3.14 6.15
N GLN A 148 19.02 4.24 6.11
CA GLN A 148 18.57 5.49 6.72
C GLN A 148 17.30 6.03 6.03
N ARG A 149 17.23 5.98 4.69
CA ARG A 149 16.01 6.36 3.95
C ARG A 149 14.82 5.51 4.36
N ARG A 150 15.02 4.19 4.48
CA ARG A 150 13.99 3.24 4.92
C ARG A 150 13.49 3.54 6.33
N GLU A 151 14.38 3.87 7.27
CA GLU A 151 13.96 4.22 8.63
C GLU A 151 13.14 5.52 8.67
N VAL A 152 13.49 6.52 7.86
CA VAL A 152 12.67 7.73 7.73
C VAL A 152 11.27 7.37 7.23
N ILE A 153 11.17 6.55 6.18
CA ILE A 153 9.90 6.09 5.61
C ILE A 153 9.08 5.28 6.64
N ARG A 154 9.73 4.40 7.39
CA ARG A 154 9.10 3.65 8.47
C ARG A 154 8.49 4.58 9.52
N GLN A 155 9.21 5.64 9.91
CA GLN A 155 8.70 6.65 10.82
C GLN A 155 7.52 7.43 10.23
N GLU A 156 7.49 7.68 8.92
CA GLU A 156 6.33 8.26 8.24
C GLU A 156 5.08 7.39 8.37
N LEU A 157 5.19 6.08 8.15
CA LEU A 157 4.07 5.15 8.30
C LEU A 157 3.57 5.08 9.75
N ILE A 158 4.49 5.09 10.73
CA ILE A 158 4.14 5.12 12.15
C ILE A 158 3.34 6.39 12.49
N ASP A 159 3.72 7.53 11.92
CA ASP A 159 3.00 8.78 12.16
C ASP A 159 1.62 8.79 11.48
N VAL A 160 1.46 8.11 10.33
CA VAL A 160 0.12 7.87 9.73
C VAL A 160 -0.75 7.00 10.64
N GLU A 161 -0.20 5.91 11.18
CA GLU A 161 -0.93 5.04 12.11
C GLU A 161 -1.36 5.77 13.39
N LYS A 162 -0.45 6.56 13.99
CA LYS A 162 -0.79 7.42 15.13
C LYS A 162 -1.88 8.43 14.78
N PHE A 163 -1.78 9.07 13.61
CA PHE A 163 -2.80 9.99 13.13
C PHE A 163 -4.16 9.31 13.05
N LEU A 164 -4.25 8.06 12.57
CA LEU A 164 -5.50 7.28 12.54
C LEU A 164 -6.07 6.94 13.94
N ALA A 165 -5.22 6.91 14.97
CA ALA A 165 -5.61 6.59 16.35
C ALA A 165 -6.06 7.81 17.18
N GLU A 166 -5.67 9.03 16.78
CA GLU A 166 -6.14 10.30 17.37
C GLU A 166 -7.66 10.51 17.22
#